data_AF-A0A661Y0D4-F1
#
_entry.id   AF-A0A661Y0D4-F1
#
_cell.length_a   1.000
_cell.length_b   1.000
_cell.length_c   1.000
_cell.angle_alpha   90.00
_cell.angle_beta   90.00
_cell.angle_gamma   90.00
#
_symmetry.space_group_name_H-M   'P 1'
#
loop_
_entity.id
_entity.type
_entity.pdbx_description
1 polymer ?
#
loop_
_entity_poly.entity_id
_entity_poly.type
_entity_poly.pdbx_seq_one_letter_code
_entity_poly.pdbx_strand_id
1 'polypeptide(L)'
;HYFWQSSYFKDDPTRSYGGMIHIYNFLADSLQLNRENDLGFLIARLFINRENHFALEGQKKLNMLFKNLKDQVFDESNQCKLIECLIEFSMEFELYIPPYKKVQTVSVKQAQDFQRKIKTKTSKRLGFKFGGN
;
A
#
# COMPACT_ATOMS: atom_id res chain seq x y z
N HIS A 1 19.56 -5.13 0.42
CA HIS A 1 18.42 -5.59 -0.39
C HIS A 1 18.91 -6.60 -1.42
N TYR A 2 18.24 -7.74 -1.61
CA TYR A 2 18.76 -8.91 -2.36
C TYR A 2 19.09 -8.60 -3.83
N PHE A 3 18.36 -7.66 -4.44
CA PHE A 3 18.54 -7.25 -5.84
C PHE A 3 19.94 -6.70 -6.16
N TRP A 4 20.57 -5.99 -5.23
CA TRP A 4 21.86 -5.31 -5.41
C TRP A 4 23.08 -6.25 -5.47
N GLN A 5 22.89 -7.55 -5.23
CA GLN A 5 23.98 -8.52 -5.24
C GLN A 5 24.31 -9.08 -6.64
N SER A 6 23.46 -8.80 -7.63
CA SER A 6 23.65 -9.24 -9.01
C SER A 6 24.88 -8.58 -9.66
N SER A 7 25.53 -9.30 -10.59
CA SER A 7 26.63 -8.75 -11.38
C SER A 7 26.24 -7.47 -12.11
N TYR A 8 24.96 -7.33 -12.48
CA TYR A 8 24.38 -6.16 -13.12
C TYR A 8 24.70 -4.83 -12.42
N PHE A 9 24.65 -4.79 -11.09
CA PHE A 9 24.98 -3.60 -10.29
C PHE A 9 26.47 -3.49 -9.95
N LYS A 10 27.21 -4.60 -9.98
CA LYS A 10 28.67 -4.59 -9.77
C LYS A 10 29.40 -4.01 -10.98
N ASP A 11 28.90 -4.30 -12.18
CA ASP A 11 29.47 -3.82 -13.44
C ASP A 11 29.31 -2.29 -13.59
N ASP A 12 28.22 -1.74 -13.08
CA ASP A 12 27.99 -0.30 -13.01
C ASP A 12 27.16 0.08 -11.78
N PRO A 13 27.81 0.63 -10.73
CA PRO A 13 27.14 1.07 -9.52
C PRO A 13 26.07 2.15 -9.75
N THR A 14 26.15 2.93 -10.83
CA THR A 14 25.15 3.97 -11.14
C THR A 14 23.78 3.38 -11.45
N ARG A 15 23.72 2.11 -11.86
CA ARG A 15 22.46 1.38 -12.07
C ARG A 15 21.68 1.19 -10.78
N SER A 16 22.35 1.32 -9.62
CA SER A 16 21.70 1.21 -8.32
C SER A 16 20.81 2.39 -7.95
N TYR A 17 20.97 3.52 -8.66
CA TYR A 17 20.12 4.67 -8.48
C TYR A 17 18.88 4.55 -9.36
N GLY A 18 17.72 4.80 -8.78
CA GLY A 18 16.43 4.63 -9.45
C GLY A 18 15.27 5.19 -8.64
N GLY A 19 14.10 5.22 -9.28
CA GLY A 19 12.84 5.56 -8.65
C GLY A 19 12.27 4.38 -7.87
N MET A 20 11.58 4.69 -6.77
CA MET A 20 10.79 3.72 -6.01
C MET A 20 9.35 4.17 -5.94
N ILE A 21 8.44 3.35 -6.45
CA ILE A 21 6.99 3.58 -6.43
C ILE A 21 6.39 2.66 -5.37
N HIS A 22 5.66 3.25 -4.43
CA HIS A 22 4.93 2.51 -3.40
C HIS A 22 3.48 2.32 -3.84
N ILE A 23 3.00 1.09 -3.79
CA ILE A 23 1.67 0.71 -4.28
C ILE A 23 0.85 0.26 -3.08
N TYR A 24 -0.23 0.99 -2.81
CA TYR A 24 -1.11 0.76 -1.67
C TYR A 24 -2.50 0.31 -2.15
N ASN A 25 -3.07 -0.68 -1.45
CA ASN A 25 -4.47 -1.06 -1.60
C ASN A 25 -5.30 -0.38 -0.49
N PHE A 26 -6.35 0.34 -0.88
CA PHE A 26 -7.31 0.98 0.00
C PHE A 26 -8.71 0.44 -0.31
N LEU A 27 -9.59 0.38 0.69
CA LEU A 27 -11.00 0.12 0.43
C LEU A 27 -11.58 1.24 -0.45
N ALA A 28 -12.38 0.87 -1.44
CA ALA A 28 -13.00 1.84 -2.34
C ALA A 28 -13.79 2.91 -1.58
N ASP A 29 -14.59 2.49 -0.58
CA ASP A 29 -15.37 3.39 0.28
C ASP A 29 -14.50 4.38 1.05
N SER A 30 -13.30 4.00 1.45
CA SER A 30 -12.37 4.88 2.17
C SER A 30 -11.99 6.08 1.33
N LEU A 31 -11.74 5.86 0.04
CA LEU A 31 -11.42 6.92 -0.92
C LEU A 31 -12.68 7.71 -1.30
N GLN A 32 -13.78 7.04 -1.66
CA GLN A 32 -15.02 7.69 -2.08
C GLN A 32 -15.60 8.60 -1.00
N LEU A 33 -15.52 8.20 0.28
CA LEU A 33 -16.07 8.93 1.42
C LEU A 33 -15.02 9.81 2.13
N ASN A 34 -13.80 9.95 1.60
CA ASN A 34 -12.71 10.73 2.20
C ASN A 34 -12.48 10.38 3.68
N ARG A 35 -12.46 9.08 3.99
CA ARG A 35 -12.23 8.55 5.33
C ARG A 35 -10.73 8.55 5.63
N GLU A 36 -10.22 9.72 5.97
CA GLU A 36 -8.79 10.01 6.24
C GLU A 36 -8.10 9.08 7.26
N ASN A 37 -8.87 8.43 8.13
CA ASN A 37 -8.33 7.55 9.17
C ASN A 37 -8.33 6.06 8.78
N ASP A 38 -8.91 5.70 7.63
CA ASP A 38 -8.91 4.32 7.17
C ASP A 38 -7.51 3.95 6.66
N LEU A 39 -7.08 2.72 6.97
CA LEU A 39 -5.74 2.25 6.64
C LEU A 39 -5.67 1.72 5.21
N GLY A 40 -4.62 2.10 4.50
CA GLY A 40 -4.18 1.44 3.26
C GLY A 40 -3.06 0.45 3.54
N PHE A 41 -2.99 -0.61 2.76
CA PHE A 41 -1.98 -1.65 2.90
C PHE A 41 -0.96 -1.54 1.76
N LEU A 42 0.33 -1.47 2.09
CA LEU A 42 1.39 -1.55 1.10
C LEU A 42 1.40 -2.97 0.52
N ILE A 43 1.02 -3.11 -0.75
CA ILE A 43 0.93 -4.41 -1.42
C ILE A 43 2.17 -4.70 -2.27
N ALA A 44 2.84 -3.67 -2.79
CA ALA A 44 4.06 -3.79 -3.56
C ALA A 44 4.92 -2.51 -3.54
N ARG A 45 6.21 -2.67 -3.80
CA ARG A 45 7.17 -1.62 -4.13
C ARG A 45 7.77 -1.94 -5.48
N LEU A 46 7.67 -1.00 -6.40
CA LEU A 46 8.27 -1.09 -7.72
C LEU A 46 9.54 -0.23 -7.74
N PHE A 47 10.68 -0.84 -8.06
CA PHE A 47 11.93 -0.13 -8.27
C PHE A 47 12.23 -0.08 -9.77
N ILE A 48 12.59 1.09 -10.30
CA ILE A 48 12.93 1.31 -11.72
C ILE A 48 14.23 2.11 -11.80
N ASN A 49 15.20 1.64 -12.57
CA ASN A 49 16.48 2.35 -12.74
C ASN A 49 16.53 3.22 -14.00
N ARG A 50 17.67 3.90 -14.20
CA ARG A 50 17.93 4.77 -15.37
C ARG A 50 17.92 4.05 -16.74
N GLU A 51 18.00 2.72 -16.76
CA GLU A 51 17.95 1.89 -17.97
C GLU A 51 16.53 1.31 -18.19
N ASN A 52 15.52 1.78 -17.44
CA ASN A 52 14.15 1.27 -17.41
C ASN A 52 14.04 -0.21 -17.00
N HIS A 53 15.06 -0.77 -16.37
CA HIS A 53 14.97 -2.08 -15.74
C HIS A 53 14.27 -1.97 -14.40
N PHE A 54 13.38 -2.91 -14.11
CA PHE A 54 12.54 -2.86 -12.92
C PHE A 54 12.52 -4.15 -12.10
N ALA A 55 12.23 -4.01 -10.81
CA ALA A 55 11.89 -5.14 -9.94
C ALA A 55 10.71 -4.78 -9.06
N LEU A 56 9.91 -5.80 -8.77
CA LEU A 56 8.79 -5.70 -7.86
C LEU A 56 9.13 -6.41 -6.55
N GLU A 57 8.83 -5.75 -5.44
CA GLU A 57 8.86 -6.33 -4.11
C GLU A 57 7.45 -6.29 -3.52
N GLY A 58 6.80 -7.44 -3.41
CA GLY A 58 5.48 -7.62 -2.81
C GLY A 58 5.37 -8.96 -2.06
N GLN A 59 4.15 -9.47 -1.89
CA GLN A 59 3.94 -10.82 -1.34
C GLN A 59 4.43 -11.92 -2.31
N LYS A 60 4.57 -13.16 -1.80
CA LYS A 60 5.17 -14.32 -2.52
C LYS A 60 4.69 -14.49 -3.97
N LYS A 61 3.40 -14.33 -4.25
CA LYS A 61 2.84 -14.45 -5.63
C LYS A 61 3.40 -13.38 -6.57
N LEU A 62 3.35 -12.10 -6.16
CA LEU A 62 3.88 -10.97 -6.92
C LEU A 62 5.40 -11.07 -7.12
N ASN A 63 6.13 -11.51 -6.08
CA ASN A 63 7.59 -11.70 -6.18
C ASN A 63 7.99 -12.82 -7.15
N MET A 64 7.15 -13.82 -7.41
CA MET A 64 7.50 -14.92 -8.31
C MET A 64 7.49 -14.51 -9.78
N LEU A 65 6.63 -13.57 -10.16
CA LEU A 65 6.45 -13.12 -11.55
C LEU A 65 7.55 -12.14 -12.01
N PHE A 66 8.10 -11.35 -11.08
CA PHE A 66 9.03 -10.25 -11.38
C PHE A 66 10.36 -10.37 -10.62
N LYS A 67 10.92 -11.59 -10.51
CA LYS A 67 12.12 -11.87 -9.67
C LYS A 67 13.40 -11.17 -10.11
N ASN A 68 13.60 -10.97 -11.42
CA ASN A 68 14.90 -10.62 -11.97
C ASN A 68 14.89 -9.24 -12.61
N LEU A 69 15.52 -8.29 -11.93
CA LEU A 69 15.65 -6.91 -12.40
C LEU A 69 16.40 -6.78 -13.73
N LYS A 70 17.31 -7.69 -14.06
CA LYS A 70 18.12 -7.62 -15.28
C LYS A 70 17.34 -8.00 -16.55
N ASP A 71 16.31 -8.83 -16.40
CA ASP A 71 15.67 -9.50 -17.54
C ASP A 71 14.38 -8.80 -17.99
N GLN A 72 13.98 -7.72 -17.31
CA GLN A 72 12.68 -7.08 -17.52
C GLN A 72 12.81 -5.56 -17.67
N VAL A 73 12.46 -5.07 -18.87
CA VAL A 73 12.32 -3.65 -19.18
C VAL A 73 10.89 -3.22 -18.85
N PHE A 74 10.72 -2.04 -18.26
CA PHE A 74 9.43 -1.48 -17.88
C PHE A 74 8.68 -0.89 -19.10
N ASP A 75 8.49 -1.73 -20.12
CA ASP A 75 7.75 -1.43 -21.34
C ASP A 75 6.23 -1.54 -21.11
N GLU A 76 5.45 -1.13 -22.12
CA GLU A 76 3.98 -1.13 -22.05
C GLU A 76 3.40 -2.52 -21.75
N SER A 77 3.99 -3.59 -22.31
CA SER A 77 3.53 -4.96 -22.06
C SER A 77 3.70 -5.35 -20.59
N ASN A 78 4.85 -5.06 -20.01
CA ASN A 78 5.14 -5.37 -18.61
C ASN A 78 4.39 -4.45 -17.65
N GLN A 79 4.11 -3.20 -18.04
CA GLN A 79 3.24 -2.28 -17.30
C GLN A 79 1.81 -2.84 -17.20
N CYS A 80 1.22 -3.25 -18.32
CA CYS A 80 -0.13 -3.84 -18.33
C CYS A 80 -0.20 -5.10 -17.47
N LYS A 81 0.75 -6.04 -17.65
CA LYS A 81 0.82 -7.26 -16.84
C LYS A 81 0.97 -6.97 -15.35
N LEU A 82 1.78 -5.97 -14.98
CA LEU A 82 1.94 -5.56 -13.59
C LEU A 82 0.62 -5.07 -13.01
N ILE A 83 -0.08 -4.18 -13.72
CA ILE A 83 -1.36 -3.62 -13.29
C ILE A 83 -2.41 -4.72 -13.13
N GLU A 84 -2.52 -5.64 -14.09
CA GLU A 84 -3.42 -6.81 -14.02
C GLU A 84 -3.14 -7.65 -12.76
N CYS A 85 -1.87 -7.98 -12.51
CA CYS A 85 -1.48 -8.75 -11.32
C CYS A 85 -1.79 -8.01 -10.00
N LEU A 86 -1.64 -6.68 -9.98
CA LEU A 86 -1.95 -5.87 -8.79
C LEU A 86 -3.45 -5.81 -8.53
N ILE A 87 -4.27 -5.74 -9.58
CA ILE A 87 -5.74 -5.79 -9.47
C ILE A 87 -6.18 -7.15 -8.95
N GLU A 88 -5.69 -8.24 -9.54
CA GLU A 88 -5.97 -9.61 -9.06
C GLU A 88 -5.57 -9.80 -7.60
N PHE A 89 -4.37 -9.37 -7.23
CA PHE A 89 -3.90 -9.42 -5.85
C PHE A 89 -4.79 -8.61 -4.90
N SER A 90 -5.24 -7.44 -5.32
CA SER A 90 -6.07 -6.57 -4.49
C SER A 90 -7.45 -7.19 -4.21
N MET A 91 -8.04 -7.87 -5.20
CA MET A 91 -9.29 -8.61 -5.04
C MET A 91 -9.14 -9.82 -4.09
N GLU A 92 -8.03 -10.56 -4.17
CA GLU A 92 -7.75 -11.64 -3.22
C GLU A 92 -7.51 -11.10 -1.79
N PHE A 93 -6.89 -9.93 -1.66
CA PHE A 93 -6.56 -9.33 -0.38
C PHE A 93 -7.79 -8.87 0.42
N GLU A 94 -8.83 -8.35 -0.24
CA GLU A 94 -10.08 -7.96 0.45
C GLU A 94 -10.73 -9.13 1.20
N LEU A 95 -10.52 -10.36 0.75
CA LEU A 95 -11.02 -11.57 1.40
C LEU A 95 -10.23 -11.99 2.65
N TYR A 96 -9.18 -11.27 3.03
CA TYR A 96 -8.37 -11.58 4.21
C TYR A 96 -9.08 -11.15 5.50
N ILE A 97 -10.10 -11.91 5.89
CA ILE A 97 -10.74 -11.80 7.20
C ILE A 97 -9.70 -12.18 8.26
N PRO A 98 -9.35 -11.29 9.22
CA PRO A 98 -8.43 -11.66 10.29
C PRO A 98 -8.98 -12.90 11.03
N PRO A 99 -8.14 -13.88 11.41
CA PRO A 99 -8.60 -15.11 12.04
C PRO A 99 -9.51 -14.80 13.22
N TYR A 100 -10.74 -15.33 13.24
CA TYR A 100 -11.78 -15.02 14.23
C TYR A 100 -11.26 -14.99 15.68
N LYS A 101 -10.38 -15.95 16.03
CA LYS A 101 -9.75 -16.04 17.36
C LYS A 101 -8.88 -14.85 17.77
N LYS A 102 -8.32 -14.09 16.81
CA LYS A 102 -7.51 -12.87 17.06
C LYS A 102 -8.36 -11.60 17.22
N VAL A 103 -9.64 -11.65 16.84
CA VAL A 103 -10.56 -10.49 16.85
C VAL A 103 -11.65 -10.63 17.93
N GLN A 104 -11.74 -11.79 18.57
CA GLN A 104 -12.78 -12.09 19.56
C GLN A 104 -12.71 -11.24 20.84
N THR A 105 -11.55 -10.69 21.18
CA THR A 105 -11.36 -9.94 22.43
C THR A 105 -10.89 -8.52 22.14
N VAL A 106 -11.74 -7.55 22.45
CA VAL A 106 -11.41 -6.12 22.47
C VAL A 106 -11.46 -5.64 23.93
N SER A 107 -10.42 -4.94 24.37
CA SER A 107 -10.44 -4.28 25.68
C SER A 107 -11.30 -3.02 25.65
N VAL A 108 -11.85 -2.62 26.81
CA VAL A 108 -12.60 -1.36 26.95
C VAL A 108 -11.77 -0.16 26.46
N LYS A 109 -10.46 -0.16 26.72
CA LYS A 109 -9.53 0.87 26.25
C LYS A 109 -9.46 0.93 24.72
N GLN A 110 -9.33 -0.22 24.05
CA GLN A 110 -9.34 -0.27 22.59
C GLN A 110 -10.67 0.19 22.02
N ALA A 111 -11.80 -0.20 22.61
CA ALA A 111 -13.12 0.26 22.19
C ALA A 111 -13.27 1.79 22.33
N GLN A 112 -12.79 2.36 23.44
CA GLN A 112 -12.75 3.81 23.65
C GLN A 112 -11.80 4.51 22.68
N ASP A 113 -10.66 3.91 22.33
CA ASP A 113 -9.73 4.44 21.33
C ASP A 113 -10.31 4.42 19.91
N PHE A 114 -11.03 3.35 19.55
CA PHE A 114 -11.81 3.29 18.31
C PHE A 114 -12.88 4.39 18.28
N GLN A 115 -13.66 4.53 19.36
CA GLN A 115 -14.67 5.61 19.47
C GLN A 115 -14.04 7.01 19.41
N ARG A 116 -12.88 7.22 20.06
CA ARG A 116 -12.15 8.49 20.00
C ARG A 116 -11.66 8.79 18.59
N LYS A 117 -11.04 7.83 17.91
CA LYS A 117 -10.58 7.96 16.52
C LYS A 117 -11.73 8.25 15.53
N ILE A 118 -12.90 7.65 15.77
CA ILE A 118 -14.13 7.98 15.01
C ILE A 118 -14.58 9.42 15.31
N LYS A 119 -14.53 9.85 16.58
CA LYS A 119 -14.96 11.20 17.02
C LYS A 119 -14.00 12.32 16.66
N THR A 120 -12.72 12.07 16.36
CA THR A 120 -11.74 13.14 16.04
C THR A 120 -12.04 13.90 14.74
N LYS A 121 -13.01 13.45 13.92
CA LYS A 121 -13.68 14.29 12.89
C LYS A 121 -15.03 14.78 13.41
N THR A 122 -15.05 15.82 14.25
CA THR A 122 -16.12 16.84 14.28
C THR A 122 -15.58 18.12 14.90
N SER A 123 -14.83 18.90 14.12
CA SER A 123 -14.57 20.31 14.41
C SER A 123 -15.82 21.14 14.13
N LYS A 124 -16.84 21.05 15.00
CA LYS A 124 -17.81 22.14 15.22
C LYS A 124 -18.13 22.24 16.70
N ARG A 125 -17.57 23.24 17.37
CA ARG A 125 -18.13 23.75 18.63
C ARG A 125 -19.51 24.33 18.31
N LEU A 126 -20.57 23.61 18.63
CA LEU A 126 -21.91 24.19 18.71
C LEU A 126 -21.99 24.98 20.02
N GLY A 127 -21.31 26.13 20.04
CA GLY A 127 -21.46 27.12 21.09
C GLY A 127 -22.75 27.87 20.86
N PHE A 128 -23.79 27.52 21.61
CA PHE A 128 -24.96 28.37 21.78
C PHE A 128 -24.54 29.67 22.49
N LYS A 129 -24.85 30.82 21.89
CA LYS A 129 -25.14 32.07 22.62
C LYS A 129 -26.34 32.75 21.97
N PHE A 130 -27.50 32.60 22.60
CA PHE A 130 -28.59 33.56 22.46
C PHE A 130 -28.23 34.75 23.36
N GLY A 131 -27.92 35.89 22.75
CA GLY A 131 -27.88 37.18 23.43
C GLY A 131 -29.12 37.96 23.05
N GLY A 132 -30.20 37.79 23.83
CA GLY A 132 -31.38 38.63 23.79
C GLY A 132 -31.42 39.47 25.06
N ASN A 133 -31.13 40.76 24.91
CA ASN A 133 -31.79 41.94 25.48
C ASN A 133 -30.92 43.16 25.15
#